data_AF-A0A2V4BPE8-F1
#
_entry.id   AF-A0A2V4BPE8-F1
#
_cell.length_a   1.000
_cell.length_b   1.000
_cell.length_c   1.000
_cell.angle_alpha   90.00
_cell.angle_beta   90.00
_cell.angle_gamma   90.00
#
_symmetry.space_group_name_H-M   'P 1'
#
loop_
_entity.id
_entity.type
_entity.pdbx_description
1 polymer ?
#
loop_
_entity_poly.entity_id
_entity_poly.type
_entity_poly.pdbx_seq_one_letter_code
_entity_poly.pdbx_strand_id
1 'polypeptide(L)'
;MKNKRLIITIIVFCIIVNTSYYWKGKLYFLTFPAFFILFIVYVGLGLALIRELYFAFKDNFKDKKRILTIGLLITVLTLTFLKPFGFINFEEF
;
A
#
# COMPACT_ATOMS: atom_id res chain seq x y z
N MET A 1 7.02 2.80 19.62
CA MET A 1 7.44 3.15 18.24
C MET A 1 6.21 3.29 17.33
N LYS A 2 5.68 4.51 17.18
CA LYS A 2 4.39 4.76 16.50
C LYS A 2 4.35 4.32 15.02
N ASN A 3 5.50 4.26 14.33
CA ASN A 3 5.56 3.93 12.89
C ASN A 3 5.62 2.43 12.58
N LYS A 4 5.86 1.56 13.58
CA LYS A 4 5.98 0.10 13.32
C LYS A 4 4.69 -0.49 12.75
N ARG A 5 3.53 -0.06 13.24
CA ARG A 5 2.22 -0.53 12.76
C ARG A 5 1.95 -0.12 11.31
N LEU A 6 2.33 1.11 10.95
CA LEU A 6 2.16 1.62 9.59
C LEU A 6 3.01 0.81 8.60
N ILE A 7 4.29 0.58 8.92
CA ILE A 7 5.19 -0.23 8.08
C ILE A 7 4.64 -1.65 7.89
N ILE A 8 4.19 -2.30 8.96
CA ILE A 8 3.57 -3.64 8.88
C ILE A 8 2.35 -3.60 7.96
N THR A 9 1.48 -2.59 8.12
CA THR A 9 0.28 -2.44 7.29
C THR A 9 0.64 -2.28 5.82
N ILE A 10 1.68 -1.51 5.49
CA ILE A 10 2.11 -1.32 4.11
C ILE A 10 2.66 -2.62 3.51
N ILE A 11 3.47 -3.37 4.27
CA ILE A 11 4.00 -4.67 3.82
C ILE A 11 2.85 -5.65 3.58
N VAL A 12 1.93 -5.78 4.53
CA VAL A 12 0.76 -6.65 4.41
C VAL A 12 -0.09 -6.25 3.21
N PHE A 13 -0.40 -4.96 3.05
CA PHE A 13 -1.14 -4.44 1.91
C PHE A 13 -0.45 -4.77 0.58
N CYS A 14 0.86 -4.56 0.50
CA CYS A 14 1.65 -4.86 -0.71
C CYS A 14 1.56 -6.35 -1.09
N ILE A 15 1.66 -7.26 -0.11
CA ILE A 15 1.55 -8.71 -0.35
C ILE A 15 0.14 -9.07 -0.83
N ILE A 16 -0.90 -8.52 -0.20
CA ILE A 16 -2.29 -8.82 -0.59
C ILE A 16 -2.57 -8.30 -2.01
N VAL A 17 -2.13 -7.09 -2.35
CA VAL A 17 -2.30 -6.53 -3.70
C VAL A 17 -1.60 -7.40 -4.75
N ASN A 18 -0.38 -7.88 -4.50
CA ASN A 18 0.31 -8.78 -5.45
C ASN A 18 -0.36 -10.15 -5.58
N THR A 19 -0.91 -10.68 -4.49
CA THR A 19 -1.60 -11.99 -4.52
C THR A 19 -3.02 -11.89 -5.08
N SER A 20 -3.59 -10.68 -5.19
CA SER A 20 -4.91 -10.44 -5.78
C SER A 20 -5.02 -10.93 -7.23
N TYR A 21 -3.90 -11.01 -7.97
CA TYR A 21 -3.81 -11.66 -9.27
C TYR A 21 -4.45 -13.06 -9.26
N TYR A 22 -4.12 -13.89 -8.26
CA TYR A 22 -4.62 -15.26 -8.14
C TYR A 22 -6.11 -15.34 -7.79
N TRP A 23 -6.71 -14.25 -7.34
CA TRP A 23 -8.12 -14.24 -6.89
C TRP A 23 -9.08 -14.11 -8.06
N LYS A 24 -8.65 -13.46 -9.15
CA LYS A 24 -9.46 -13.13 -10.33
C LYS A 24 -10.12 -14.34 -11.00
N GLY A 25 -9.54 -15.54 -10.86
CA GLY A 25 -10.08 -16.79 -11.43
C GLY A 25 -10.64 -17.81 -10.43
N LYS A 26 -10.41 -17.66 -9.12
CA LYS A 26 -10.82 -18.65 -8.09
C LYS A 26 -11.90 -18.15 -7.13
N LEU A 27 -11.96 -16.85 -6.86
CA LEU A 27 -12.76 -16.28 -5.77
C LEU A 27 -13.94 -15.43 -6.26
N TYR A 28 -14.50 -15.72 -7.44
CA TYR A 28 -15.49 -14.90 -8.17
C TYR A 28 -16.45 -14.07 -7.30
N PHE A 29 -17.14 -14.68 -6.31
CA PHE A 29 -18.07 -13.96 -5.43
C PHE A 29 -17.38 -13.09 -4.36
N LEU A 30 -16.26 -13.52 -3.81
CA LEU A 30 -15.50 -12.81 -2.77
C LEU A 30 -14.57 -11.72 -3.33
N THR A 31 -14.28 -11.74 -4.63
CA THR A 31 -13.43 -10.75 -5.30
C THR A 31 -13.98 -9.33 -5.16
N PHE A 32 -15.30 -9.15 -5.26
CA PHE A 32 -15.93 -7.83 -5.18
C PHE A 32 -15.85 -7.21 -3.77
N PRO A 33 -16.25 -7.90 -2.67
CA PRO A 33 -16.03 -7.40 -1.31
C PRO A 33 -14.55 -7.16 -0.98
N ALA A 34 -13.67 -8.05 -1.42
CA ALA A 34 -12.25 -7.93 -1.16
C ALA A 34 -11.64 -6.70 -1.85
N PHE A 35 -12.07 -6.39 -3.08
CA PHE A 35 -11.68 -5.17 -3.77
C PHE A 35 -12.10 -3.91 -2.99
N PHE A 36 -13.31 -3.89 -2.45
CA PHE A 36 -13.79 -2.76 -1.62
C PHE A 36 -12.95 -2.57 -0.35
N ILE A 37 -12.62 -3.66 0.34
CA ILE A 37 -11.75 -3.61 1.52
C ILE A 37 -10.36 -3.07 1.14
N LEU A 38 -9.78 -3.58 0.05
CA LEU A 38 -8.49 -3.10 -0.45
C LEU A 38 -8.52 -1.62 -0.82
N PHE A 39 -9.62 -1.15 -1.44
CA PHE A 39 -9.81 0.25 -1.76
C PHE A 39 -9.86 1.13 -0.50
N ILE A 40 -10.59 0.72 0.54
CA ILE A 40 -10.65 1.45 1.81
C ILE A 40 -9.26 1.53 2.45
N VAL A 41 -8.51 0.42 2.46
CA VAL A 41 -7.13 0.41 2.99
C VAL A 41 -6.22 1.30 2.16
N TYR A 42 -6.34 1.28 0.83
CA TYR A 42 -5.59 2.15 -0.07
C TYR A 42 -5.83 3.64 0.24
N VAL A 43 -7.10 4.05 0.38
CA VAL A 43 -7.45 5.43 0.77
C VAL A 43 -6.89 5.77 2.14
N GLY A 44 -6.99 4.85 3.11
CA GLY A 44 -6.41 5.02 4.45
C GLY A 44 -4.89 5.23 4.44
N LEU A 45 -4.17 4.47 3.60
CA LEU A 45 -2.73 4.64 3.39
C LEU A 45 -2.41 5.96 2.68
N GLY A 46 -3.25 6.42 1.75
CA GLY A 46 -3.14 7.74 1.12
C GLY A 46 -3.28 8.88 2.14
N LEU A 47 -4.25 8.81 3.04
CA LEU A 47 -4.39 9.77 4.15
C LEU A 47 -3.18 9.73 5.11
N ALA A 48 -2.65 8.54 5.38
CA ALA A 48 -1.44 8.38 6.19
C ALA A 48 -0.23 9.02 5.51
N LEU A 49 -0.10 8.91 4.17
CA LEU A 49 0.95 9.57 3.40
C LEU A 49 0.86 11.10 3.53
N ILE A 50 -0.33 11.68 3.36
CA ILE A 50 -0.54 13.14 3.52
C ILE A 50 -0.13 13.59 4.92
N ARG A 51 -0.51 12.82 5.95
CA ARG A 51 -0.13 13.10 7.34
C ARG A 51 1.38 13.06 7.53
N GLU A 52 2.06 12.00 7.09
CA GLU A 52 3.51 11.87 7.25
C GLU A 52 4.25 12.98 6.47
N LEU A 53 3.77 13.35 5.28
CA LEU A 53 4.29 14.49 4.51
C LEU A 53 4.15 15.80 5.30
N TYR A 54 2.96 16.09 5.85
CA TYR A 54 2.75 17.28 6.66
C TYR A 54 3.74 17.38 7.83
N PHE A 55 3.93 16.28 8.57
CA PHE A 55 4.89 16.25 9.66
C PHE A 55 6.35 16.29 9.18
N ALA A 56 6.67 15.73 8.01
CA ALA A 56 8.01 15.82 7.44
C ALA A 56 8.36 17.26 7.04
N PHE A 57 7.42 18.00 6.44
CA PHE A 57 7.58 19.43 6.16
C PHE A 57 7.71 20.25 7.45
N LYS A 58 6.82 20.01 8.42
CA LYS A 58 6.87 20.71 9.72
C LYS A 58 8.19 20.51 10.46
N ASP A 59 8.73 19.30 10.42
CA ASP A 59 9.97 18.94 11.13
C ASP A 59 11.24 19.13 10.26
N ASN A 60 11.13 19.77 9.09
CA ASN A 60 12.23 19.98 8.13
C ASN A 60 13.00 18.70 7.79
N PHE A 61 12.29 17.58 7.58
CA PHE A 61 12.85 16.30 7.18
C PHE A 61 13.95 15.76 8.11
N LYS A 62 13.93 16.12 9.41
CA LYS A 62 14.95 15.65 10.37
C LYS A 62 14.87 14.15 10.67
N ASP A 63 13.68 13.55 10.62
CA ASP A 63 13.49 12.13 10.91
C ASP A 63 13.67 11.25 9.66
N LYS A 64 14.85 10.63 9.54
CA LYS A 64 15.18 9.69 8.45
C LYS A 64 14.22 8.50 8.38
N LYS A 65 13.69 8.01 9.50
CA LYS A 65 12.75 6.87 9.51
C LYS A 65 11.41 7.27 8.91
N ARG A 66 10.97 8.51 9.14
CA ARG A 66 9.77 9.08 8.52
C ARG A 66 9.96 9.21 7.01
N ILE A 67 11.10 9.73 6.55
CA ILE A 67 11.39 9.84 5.10
C ILE A 67 11.34 8.47 4.43
N LEU A 68 11.96 7.45 5.04
CA LEU A 68 11.90 6.08 4.51
C LEU A 68 10.46 5.56 4.44
N THR A 69 9.64 5.85 5.46
CA THR A 69 8.23 5.44 5.49
C THR A 69 7.41 6.15 4.39
N ILE A 70 7.66 7.45 4.17
CA ILE A 70 7.04 8.24 3.11
C ILE A 70 7.43 7.69 1.73
N GLY A 71 8.72 7.45 1.50
CA GLY A 71 9.19 6.86 0.25
C GLY A 71 8.53 5.50 -0.02
N LEU A 72 8.44 4.65 0.99
CA LEU A 72 7.80 3.34 0.88
C LEU A 72 6.30 3.46 0.59
N LEU A 73 5.59 4.39 1.26
CA LEU A 73 4.18 4.67 0.98
C LEU A 73 3.96 5.15 -0.46
N ILE A 74 4.77 6.11 -0.93
CA ILE A 74 4.67 6.63 -2.30
C ILE A 74 4.87 5.50 -3.29
N THR A 75 5.91 4.68 -3.11
CA THR A 75 6.19 3.54 -3.99
C THR A 75 5.03 2.56 -4.02
N VAL A 76 4.53 2.12 -2.86
CA VAL A 76 3.45 1.12 -2.81
C VAL A 76 2.15 1.69 -3.39
N LEU A 77 1.76 2.91 -3.03
CA LEU A 77 0.54 3.52 -3.57
C LEU A 77 0.63 3.73 -5.09
N THR A 78 1.76 4.20 -5.59
CA THR A 78 1.97 4.41 -7.04
C THR A 78 1.96 3.07 -7.79
N LEU A 79 2.63 2.04 -7.26
CA LEU A 79 2.62 0.71 -7.86
C LEU A 79 1.21 0.12 -7.90
N THR A 80 0.45 0.22 -6.81
CA THR A 80 -0.93 -0.24 -6.77
C THR A 80 -1.83 0.54 -7.73
N PHE A 81 -1.60 1.85 -7.92
CA PHE A 81 -2.36 2.64 -8.88
C PHE A 81 -2.06 2.24 -10.34
N LEU A 82 -0.79 2.04 -10.69
CA LEU A 82 -0.37 1.67 -12.04
C LEU A 82 -0.70 0.21 -12.38
N LYS A 83 -0.57 -0.69 -11.39
CA LYS A 83 -0.80 -2.13 -11.53
C LYS A 83 -1.66 -2.64 -10.37
N PRO A 84 -2.99 -2.41 -10.40
CA PRO A 84 -3.89 -2.73 -9.30
C PRO A 84 -4.05 -4.24 -9.04
N PHE A 85 -3.74 -5.08 -10.04
CA PHE A 85 -3.77 -6.54 -9.92
C PHE A 85 -2.42 -7.14 -9.54
N GLY A 86 -1.48 -6.34 -9.03
CA GLY A 86 -0.13 -6.78 -8.69
C GLY A 86 0.89 -6.39 -9.76
N PHE A 87 2.13 -6.15 -9.31
CA PHE A 87 3.22 -5.77 -10.19
C PHE A 87 3.99 -6.97 -10.74
N ILE A 88 3.96 -8.10 -10.02
CA ILE A 88 4.58 -9.36 -10.42
C ILE A 88 3.71 -10.01 -11.49
N ASN A 89 4.28 -10.22 -12.68
CA ASN A 89 3.64 -11.01 -13.70
C ASN A 89 3.89 -12.49 -13.40
N PHE A 90 2.86 -13.20 -12.92
CA PHE A 90 2.95 -14.63 -12.63
C PHE A 90 2.69 -15.51 -13.87
N GLU A 91 2.37 -14.93 -15.03
CA GLU A 91 2.19 -15.67 -16.29
C GLU A 91 3.50 -15.85 -17.08
N GLU A 92 4.49 -15.00 -16.81
CA GLU A 92 5.82 -15.06 -17.46
C GLU A 92 6.81 -16.01 -16.77
N PHE A 93 6.37 -16.71 -15.71
CA PHE A 93 7.18 -17.66 -14.94
C PHE A 93 6.61 -19.07 -14.95
#